data_AF-W1Q2J8-F1
#
_entry.id   AF-W1Q2J8-F1
#
_cell.length_a   1.000
_cell.length_b   1.000
_cell.length_c   1.000
_cell.angle_alpha   90.00
_cell.angle_beta   90.00
_cell.angle_gamma   90.00
#
_symmetry.space_group_name_H-M   'P 1'
#
loop_
_entity.id
_entity.type
_entity.pdbx_description
1 polymer ?
#
loop_
_entity_poly.entity_id
_entity_poly.type
_entity_poly.pdbx_seq_one_letter_code
_entity_poly.pdbx_strand_id
1 'polypeptide(L)' 'MSKPSELELRVREEQRAFLKTKATQYRKLAISHMYTNVPRYNQLIREARKFDLCAELICQTVSEEESE' A
#
# COMPACT_ATOMS: atom_id res chain seq x y z
N MET A 1 13.24 -7.84 -20.07
CA MET A 1 13.46 -6.94 -18.91
C MET A 1 14.57 -7.53 -18.07
N SER A 2 15.58 -6.76 -17.67
CA SER A 2 16.66 -7.26 -16.80
C SER A 2 16.09 -7.66 -15.44
N LYS A 3 16.62 -8.74 -14.84
CA LYS A 3 16.21 -9.17 -13.50
C LYS A 3 16.55 -8.07 -12.48
N PRO A 4 15.63 -7.73 -11.55
CA PRO A 4 15.93 -6.75 -10.51
C PRO A 4 17.11 -7.22 -9.66
N SER A 5 18.00 -6.30 -9.35
CA SER A 5 19.09 -6.52 -8.38
C SER A 5 18.53 -6.74 -6.96
N GLU A 6 19.33 -7.38 -6.11
CA GLU A 6 18.98 -7.60 -4.71
C GLU A 6 18.69 -6.29 -3.97
N LEU A 7 19.44 -5.22 -4.29
CA LEU A 7 19.21 -3.89 -3.74
C LEU A 7 17.84 -3.33 -4.15
N GLU A 8 17.45 -3.48 -5.42
CA GLU A 8 16.15 -3.03 -5.90
C GLU A 8 15.00 -3.79 -5.24
N LEU A 9 15.16 -5.09 -4.99
CA LEU A 9 14.16 -5.87 -4.26
C LEU A 9 14.00 -5.38 -2.82
N ARG A 10 15.10 -5.16 -2.10
CA ARG A 10 15.06 -4.62 -0.72
C ARG A 10 14.42 -3.24 -0.67
N VAL A 11 14.76 -2.34 -1.59
CA VAL A 11 14.16 -1.00 -1.68
C VAL A 11 12.65 -1.10 -1.96
N ARG A 12 12.21 -2.01 -2.83
CA ARG A 12 10.77 -2.24 -3.07
C ARG A 12 10.04 -2.74 -1.82
N GLU A 13 10.65 -3.65 -1.06
CA GLU A 13 10.09 -4.14 0.20
C GLU A 13 9.97 -3.02 1.25
N GLU A 14 11.00 -2.19 1.41
CA GLU A 14 10.98 -1.03 2.31
C GLU A 14 9.88 -0.04 1.91
N GLN A 15 9.77 0.28 0.62
CA GLN A 15 8.72 1.16 0.10
C GLN A 15 7.32 0.58 0.33
N ARG A 16 7.13 -0.73 0.12
CA ARG A 16 5.87 -1.43 0.41
C ARG A 16 5.52 -1.33 1.90
N ALA A 17 6.47 -1.59 2.79
CA ALA A 17 6.28 -1.52 4.23
C ALA A 17 5.91 -0.09 4.67
N PHE A 18 6.55 0.92 4.10
CA PHE A 18 6.23 2.32 4.33
C PHE A 18 4.79 2.66 3.92
N LEU A 19 4.37 2.25 2.72
CA LEU A 19 3.01 2.49 2.24
C LEU A 19 1.94 1.79 3.10
N LYS A 20 2.17 0.52 3.49
CA LYS A 20 1.27 -0.20 4.40
C LYS A 20 1.20 0.44 5.79
N THR A 21 2.31 1.01 6.27
CA THR A 21 2.35 1.80 7.51
C THR A 21 1.48 3.06 7.39
N LYS A 22 1.59 3.79 6.27
CA LYS A 22 0.74 4.95 5.99
C LYS A 22 -0.74 4.57 5.92
N ALA A 23 -1.09 3.51 5.19
CA ALA A 23 -2.47 3.01 5.13
C ALA A 23 -3.02 2.74 6.54
N THR A 24 -2.23 2.11 7.41
CA THR A 24 -2.61 1.82 8.80
C THR A 24 -2.83 3.09 9.62
N GLN A 25 -1.97 4.10 9.48
CA GLN A 25 -2.13 5.40 10.17
C GLN A 25 -3.44 6.08 9.76
N TYR A 26 -3.77 6.09 8.47
CA TYR A 26 -5.03 6.66 7.98
C TYR A 26 -6.25 5.89 8.48
N ARG A 27 -6.21 4.55 8.56
CA ARG A 27 -7.29 3.75 9.14
C ARG A 27 -7.49 4.06 10.63
N LYS A 28 -6.41 4.18 11.40
CA LYS A 28 -6.48 4.56 12.83
C LYS A 28 -7.14 5.92 13.01
N LEU A 29 -6.75 6.90 12.18
CA LEU A 29 -7.36 8.22 12.18
C LEU A 29 -8.82 8.18 11.70
N ALA A 30 -9.18 7.31 10.75
CA ALA A 30 -10.55 7.18 10.29
C ALA A 30 -11.46 6.76 11.45
N ILE A 31 -11.05 5.78 12.26
CA ILE A 31 -11.85 5.23 13.36
C ILE A 31 -12.32 6.33 14.33
N SER A 32 -11.51 7.36 14.61
CA SER A 32 -11.91 8.47 15.49
C SER A 32 -13.06 9.32 14.93
N HIS A 33 -13.32 9.23 13.63
CA HIS A 33 -14.39 9.96 12.94
C HIS A 33 -15.62 9.10 12.61
N MET A 34 -15.60 7.79 12.88
CA MET A 34 -16.60 6.85 12.39
C MET A 34 -18.04 7.17 12.81
N TYR A 35 -18.22 7.65 14.05
CA TYR A 35 -19.54 8.00 14.60
C TYR A 35 -19.80 9.51 14.67
N THR A 36 -18.77 10.34 14.48
CA THR A 36 -18.85 11.80 14.67
C THR A 36 -18.82 12.56 13.35
N ASN A 37 -18.16 12.03 12.32
CA ASN A 37 -18.03 12.65 11.01
C ASN A 37 -17.82 11.58 9.91
N VAL A 38 -18.92 10.98 9.46
CA VAL A 38 -18.93 9.94 8.43
C VAL A 38 -18.28 10.38 7.11
N PRO A 39 -18.48 11.62 6.59
CA PRO A 39 -17.75 12.09 5.41
C PRO A 39 -16.23 12.04 5.59
N ARG A 40 -15.72 12.49 6.75
CA ARG A 40 -14.29 12.47 7.05
C ARG A 40 -13.75 11.05 7.22
N TYR A 41 -14.50 10.17 7.88
CA TYR A 41 -14.20 8.73 7.93
C TYR A 41 -14.02 8.15 6.52
N ASN A 42 -15.01 8.36 5.65
CA ASN A 42 -14.99 7.84 4.29
C ASN A 42 -13.80 8.38 3.47
N GLN A 43 -13.48 9.67 3.62
CA GLN A 43 -12.30 10.26 2.98
C GLN A 43 -11.01 9.56 3.41
N LEU A 44 -10.82 9.39 4.72
CA LEU A 44 -9.61 8.76 5.27
C LEU A 44 -9.49 7.28 4.88
N ILE A 45 -10.61 6.55 4.81
CA ILE A 45 -10.63 5.17 4.31
C ILE A 45 -10.24 5.11 2.82
N ARG A 46 -10.72 6.05 1.99
CA ARG A 46 -10.32 6.12 0.58
C ARG A 46 -8.82 6.39 0.43
N GLU A 47 -8.27 7.32 1.22
CA GLU A 47 -6.83 7.58 1.22
C GLU A 47 -6.02 6.35 1.67
N ALA A 48 -6.45 5.65 2.73
CA ALA A 48 -5.81 4.40 3.15
C ALA A 48 -5.76 3.35 2.02
N ARG A 49 -6.86 3.18 1.27
CA ARG A 49 -6.94 2.24 0.14
C ARG A 49 -5.99 2.61 -1.00
N LYS A 50 -5.78 3.90 -1.28
CA LYS A 50 -4.79 4.32 -2.29
C LYS A 50 -3.39 3.86 -1.91
N PHE A 51 -3.01 3.99 -0.64
CA PHE A 51 -1.72 3.49 -0.17
C PHE A 51 -1.60 1.97 -0.27
N ASP A 52 -2.68 1.21 0.02
CA ASP A 52 -2.68 -0.25 -0.19
C ASP A 52 -2.48 -0.64 -1.66
N LEU A 53 -3.22 0.01 -2.57
CA LEU A 53 -3.10 -0.19 -4.01
C LEU A 53 -1.67 0.10 -4.48
N CYS A 54 -1.09 1.23 -4.07
CA CYS A 54 0.30 1.54 -4.40
C CYS A 54 1.27 0.49 -3.85
N ALA A 55 1.05 -0.01 -2.63
CA ALA A 55 1.90 -1.03 -2.02
C ALA A 55 1.83 -2.38 -2.77
N GLU A 56 0.66 -2.71 -3.32
CA GLU A 56 0.45 -3.90 -4.16
C GLU A 56 1.11 -3.76 -5.53
N LEU A 57 1.12 -2.56 -6.12
CA LEU A 57 1.78 -2.29 -7.40
C LEU A 57 3.32 -2.34 -7.30
N ILE A 58 3.93 -1.91 -6.18
CA ILE A 58 5.40 -1.93 -5.99
C ILE A 58 5.96 -3.35 -5.92
N CYS A 59 5.20 -4.25 -5.29
CA CYS A 59 5.51 -5.67 -5.21
C CYS A 59 4.46 -6.49 -5.97
N GLN A 60 4.07 -6.05 -7.16
CA GLN A 60 3.57 -7.00 -8.14
C GLN A 60 4.72 -7.99 -8.33
N THR A 61 4.56 -9.13 -7.67
CA THR A 61 5.40 -10.29 -7.81
C THR A 61 5.73 -10.43 -9.29
N VAL A 62 6.98 -10.70 -9.59
CA VAL A 62 7.44 -11.26 -10.85
C VAL A 62 6.84 -12.67 -10.99
N SER A 63 5.52 -12.77 -10.91
CA SER A 63 4.71 -13.97 -10.85
C SER A 63 3.50 -13.72 -11.75
N GLU A 64 3.80 -13.50 -13.01
CA GLU A 64 2.98 -13.94 -14.13
C GLU A 64 3.95 -14.10 -15.33
N GLU A 65 4.15 -15.37 -15.69
CA GLU A 65 4.45 -15.87 -17.05
C GLU A 65 5.93 -15.89 -17.55
N GLU A 66 6.82 -16.55 -16.81
CA GLU A 66 7.73 -17.54 -17.44
C GLU A 66 7.11 -18.92 -17.20
N SER A 67 6.06 -19.24 -17.95
CA SER A 67 5.61 -20.61 -18.15
C SER A 67 5.90 -20.94 -19.61
N GLU A 68 7.08 -21.52 -19.83
CA GLU A 68 7.38 -22.28 -21.05
C GLU A 68 6.42 -23.46 -21.21
#